data_AF-A0A2E4NDL5-F1
#
_entry.id   AF-A0A2E4NDL5-F1
#
_cell.length_a   1.000
_cell.length_b   1.000
_cell.length_c   1.000
_cell.angle_alpha   90.00
_cell.angle_beta   90.00
_cell.angle_gamma   90.00
#
_symmetry.space_group_name_H-M   'P 1'
#
loop_
_entity.id
_entity.type
_entity.pdbx_description
1 polymer ?
#
loop_
_entity_poly.entity_id
_entity_poly.type
_entity_poly.pdbx_seq_one_letter_code
_entity_poly.pdbx_strand_id
1 'polypeptide(L)'
;MSITWNKISKERKERMELAFEQLHLVDLMVDQQLNAIDAADERPVGFQDLYSAAVQPEVAINGRIADALENNPKLRRDFETLLQQTGIAWFPVAAAAETATLDERDEASFLIRIRPSKANEDQVYVLVRLKEPSAVQPHAIIALPPEGVPIKKTLPVAVDSMFQLLMQRDEPLVRAIQDRRSKLSLQ
;
A
#
# COMPACT_ATOMS: atom_id res chain seq x y z
N MET A 1 -16.68 18.25 -40.91
CA MET A 1 -18.02 18.86 -41.01
C MET A 1 -18.03 20.12 -40.15
N SER A 2 -18.11 21.31 -40.79
CA SER A 2 -18.09 22.61 -40.10
C SER A 2 -19.49 22.92 -39.58
N ILE A 3 -19.69 22.90 -38.27
CA ILE A 3 -20.92 23.37 -37.65
C ILE A 3 -20.89 24.90 -37.71
N THR A 4 -21.75 25.48 -38.54
CA THR A 4 -21.92 26.93 -38.71
C THR A 4 -22.29 27.60 -37.37
N TRP A 5 -21.33 28.33 -36.81
CA TRP A 5 -21.42 29.12 -35.57
C TRP A 5 -22.52 30.20 -35.54
N ASN A 6 -23.12 30.51 -36.71
CA ASN A 6 -24.15 31.55 -36.87
C ASN A 6 -25.60 31.08 -36.63
N LYS A 7 -25.84 29.80 -36.29
CA LYS A 7 -27.20 29.28 -36.03
C LYS A 7 -27.47 28.87 -34.57
N ILE A 8 -26.51 29.08 -33.67
CA ILE A 8 -26.65 28.75 -32.25
C ILE A 8 -27.38 29.92 -31.56
N SER A 9 -28.54 29.65 -30.95
CA SER A 9 -29.30 30.66 -30.20
C SER A 9 -28.43 31.22 -29.06
N LYS A 10 -28.66 32.48 -28.68
CA LYS A 10 -27.89 33.18 -27.66
C LYS A 10 -27.78 32.37 -26.35
N GLU A 11 -28.89 31.79 -25.90
CA GLU A 11 -28.96 30.92 -24.71
C GLU A 11 -28.13 29.62 -24.83
N ARG A 12 -27.90 29.11 -26.04
CA ARG A 12 -27.08 27.91 -26.26
C ARG A 12 -25.59 28.26 -26.34
N LYS A 13 -25.24 29.47 -26.79
CA LYS A 13 -23.89 30.01 -26.69
C LYS A 13 -23.50 30.24 -25.23
N GLU A 14 -24.35 30.92 -24.47
CA GLU A 14 -24.10 31.21 -23.04
C GLU A 14 -23.95 29.91 -22.22
N ARG A 15 -24.76 28.88 -22.48
CA ARG A 15 -24.59 27.57 -21.83
C ARG A 15 -23.30 26.83 -22.21
N MET A 16 -22.85 26.98 -23.45
CA MET A 16 -21.58 26.40 -23.89
C MET A 16 -20.39 27.13 -23.29
N GLU A 17 -20.43 28.45 -23.18
CA GLU A 17 -19.40 29.26 -22.52
C GLU A 17 -19.30 28.90 -21.04
N LEU A 18 -20.44 28.80 -20.34
CA LEU A 18 -20.48 28.37 -18.95
C LEU A 18 -19.92 26.96 -18.73
N ALA A 19 -20.25 26.01 -19.62
CA ALA A 19 -19.70 24.66 -19.55
C ALA A 19 -18.18 24.63 -19.80
N PHE A 20 -17.69 25.52 -20.66
CA PHE A 20 -16.26 25.63 -20.98
C PHE A 20 -15.48 26.26 -19.82
N GLU A 21 -16.03 27.29 -19.17
CA GLU A 21 -15.47 27.89 -17.96
C GLU A 21 -15.40 26.88 -16.80
N GLN A 22 -16.45 26.08 -16.62
CA GLN A 22 -16.45 25.01 -15.62
C GLN A 22 -15.38 23.95 -15.89
N LEU A 23 -15.21 23.55 -17.16
CA LEU A 23 -14.15 22.60 -17.53
C LEU A 23 -12.75 23.18 -17.28
N HIS A 24 -12.56 24.47 -17.58
CA HIS A 24 -11.28 25.16 -17.36
C HIS A 24 -10.92 25.30 -15.88
N LEU A 25 -11.93 25.55 -15.02
CA LEU A 25 -11.73 25.55 -13.57
C LEU A 25 -11.31 24.18 -13.04
N VAL A 26 -11.89 23.10 -13.57
CA VAL A 26 -11.49 21.73 -13.23
C VAL A 26 -10.05 21.44 -13.67
N ASP A 27 -9.67 21.87 -14.87
CA ASP A 27 -8.30 21.71 -15.41
C ASP A 27 -7.27 22.46 -14.54
N LEU A 28 -7.58 23.71 -14.16
CA LEU A 28 -6.76 24.51 -13.23
C LEU A 28 -6.62 23.85 -11.85
N MET A 29 -7.69 23.24 -11.32
CA MET A 29 -7.64 22.54 -10.04
C MET A 29 -6.81 21.25 -10.12
N VAL A 30 -6.91 20.52 -11.23
CA VAL A 30 -6.11 19.32 -11.49
C VAL A 30 -4.63 19.70 -11.62
N ASP A 31 -4.30 20.75 -12.38
CA ASP A 31 -2.93 21.25 -12.51
C ASP A 31 -2.35 21.74 -11.19
N GLN A 32 -3.14 22.43 -10.36
CA GLN A 32 -2.68 22.83 -9.02
C GLN A 32 -2.44 21.63 -8.10
N GLN A 33 -3.28 20.59 -8.17
CA GLN A 33 -3.06 19.36 -7.41
C GLN A 33 -1.83 18.60 -7.90
N LEU A 34 -1.62 18.50 -9.22
CA LEU A 34 -0.46 17.84 -9.81
C LEU A 34 0.84 18.56 -9.42
N ASN A 35 0.89 19.89 -9.54
CA ASN A 35 2.06 20.68 -9.13
C ASN A 35 2.33 20.60 -7.61
N ALA A 36 1.29 20.49 -6.77
CA ALA A 36 1.45 20.30 -5.33
C ALA A 36 1.97 18.90 -4.97
N ILE A 37 1.64 17.88 -5.75
CA ILE A 37 2.18 16.53 -5.63
C ILE A 37 3.67 16.53 -6.01
N ASP A 38 4.04 17.17 -7.11
CA ASP A 38 5.43 17.28 -7.55
C ASP A 38 6.31 18.05 -6.55
N ALA A 39 5.81 19.18 -6.01
CA ALA A 39 6.53 19.94 -4.99
C ALA A 39 6.64 19.23 -3.64
N ALA A 40 5.70 18.34 -3.31
CA ALA A 40 5.78 17.48 -2.13
C ALA A 40 6.85 16.38 -2.28
N ASP A 41 7.16 15.98 -3.51
CA ASP A 41 8.15 14.95 -3.81
C ASP A 41 9.60 15.43 -3.60
N GLU A 42 9.84 16.75 -3.68
CA GLU A 42 11.17 17.35 -3.49
C GLU A 42 11.58 17.54 -2.00
N ARG A 43 10.63 17.46 -1.04
CA ARG A 43 10.93 17.69 0.38
C ARG A 43 11.57 16.46 1.03
N PRO A 44 12.68 16.58 1.79
CA PRO A 44 13.28 15.44 2.48
C PRO A 44 12.28 14.71 3.39
N VAL A 45 12.34 13.37 3.39
CA VAL A 45 11.48 12.49 4.21
C VAL A 45 11.75 12.73 5.69
N GLY A 46 10.71 13.17 6.41
CA GLY A 46 10.75 13.41 7.84
C GLY A 46 10.20 12.25 8.66
N PHE A 47 10.38 12.33 9.99
CA PHE A 47 9.81 11.33 10.91
C PHE A 47 8.28 11.23 10.79
N GLN A 48 7.58 12.36 10.65
CA GLN A 48 6.11 12.38 10.52
C GLN A 48 5.63 11.60 9.29
N ASP A 49 6.38 11.65 8.19
CA ASP A 49 6.05 10.93 6.96
C ASP A 49 6.15 9.42 7.19
N LEU A 50 7.23 8.98 7.84
CA LEU A 50 7.44 7.57 8.19
C LEU A 50 6.42 7.07 9.21
N TYR A 51 6.12 7.89 10.23
CA TYR A 51 5.13 7.56 11.24
C TYR A 51 3.74 7.39 10.63
N SER A 52 3.32 8.34 9.80
CA SER A 52 2.05 8.27 9.08
C SER A 52 2.04 7.05 8.15
N ALA A 53 3.11 6.80 7.39
CA ALA A 53 3.20 5.63 6.51
C ALA A 53 3.18 4.29 7.26
N ALA A 54 3.70 4.23 8.49
CA ALA A 54 3.61 3.05 9.33
C ALA A 54 2.19 2.84 9.87
N VAL A 55 1.61 3.86 10.50
CA VAL A 55 0.40 3.73 11.33
C VAL A 55 -0.90 3.98 10.57
N GLN A 56 -0.93 4.91 9.61
CA GLN A 56 -2.18 5.31 8.95
C GLN A 56 -2.44 4.44 7.71
N PRO A 57 -3.51 3.63 7.64
CA PRO A 57 -3.74 2.70 6.54
C PRO A 57 -3.78 3.35 5.15
N GLU A 58 -4.31 4.57 5.06
CA GLU A 58 -4.46 5.38 3.85
C GLU A 58 -3.15 5.95 3.32
N VAL A 59 -2.13 6.09 4.17
CA VAL A 59 -0.83 6.64 3.75
C VAL A 59 0.01 5.52 3.17
N ALA A 60 0.14 5.54 1.84
CA ALA A 60 0.99 4.62 1.10
C ALA A 60 2.49 4.95 1.29
N ILE A 61 3.33 3.93 1.12
CA ILE A 61 4.77 4.10 0.96
C ILE A 61 4.98 4.55 -0.50
N ASN A 62 4.98 5.86 -0.72
CA ASN A 62 5.12 6.47 -2.04
C ASN A 62 6.59 6.47 -2.53
N GLY A 63 6.82 6.88 -3.78
CA GLY A 63 8.16 6.88 -4.41
C GLY A 63 9.23 7.55 -3.56
N ARG A 64 8.96 8.76 -3.05
CA ARG A 64 9.90 9.46 -2.17
C ARG A 64 10.23 8.72 -0.87
N ILE A 65 9.25 8.15 -0.17
CA ILE A 65 9.51 7.36 1.05
C ILE A 65 10.27 6.09 0.70
N ALA A 66 9.88 5.42 -0.39
CA ALA A 66 10.54 4.23 -0.91
C ALA A 66 12.02 4.48 -1.20
N ASP A 67 12.31 5.54 -1.98
CA ASP A 67 13.66 5.94 -2.37
C ASP A 67 14.50 6.30 -1.15
N ALA A 68 13.92 7.01 -0.17
CA ALA A 68 14.63 7.35 1.06
C ALA A 68 14.97 6.11 1.89
N LEU A 69 14.05 5.14 1.99
CA LEU A 69 14.26 3.89 2.73
C LEU A 69 15.20 2.91 2.02
N GLU A 70 15.32 3.01 0.71
CA GLU A 70 16.26 2.22 -0.09
C GLU A 70 17.68 2.81 -0.03
N ASN A 71 17.81 4.13 -0.19
CA ASN A 71 19.12 4.79 -0.26
C ASN A 71 19.75 5.11 1.10
N ASN A 72 19.00 5.01 2.20
CA ASN A 72 19.49 5.30 3.55
C ASN A 72 19.32 4.11 4.51
N PRO A 73 20.36 3.29 4.72
CA PRO A 73 20.32 2.13 5.61
C PRO A 73 19.99 2.47 7.07
N LYS A 74 20.36 3.66 7.54
CA LYS A 74 20.03 4.11 8.89
C LYS A 74 18.53 4.37 9.00
N LEU A 75 17.96 5.11 8.03
CA LEU A 75 16.53 5.39 7.99
C LEU A 75 15.70 4.10 7.90
N ARG A 76 16.17 3.12 7.13
CA ARG A 76 15.55 1.79 7.05
C ARG A 76 15.50 1.09 8.41
N ARG A 77 16.58 1.13 9.19
CA ARG A 77 16.63 0.55 10.55
C ARG A 77 15.73 1.31 11.52
N ASP A 78 15.68 2.63 11.41
CA ASP A 78 14.80 3.46 12.24
C ASP A 78 13.33 3.16 11.93
N PHE A 79 12.97 3.00 10.65
CA PHE A 79 11.64 2.58 10.22
C PHE A 79 11.29 1.16 10.67
N GLU A 80 12.24 0.22 10.59
CA GLU A 80 12.06 -1.13 11.16
C GLU A 80 11.78 -1.07 12.67
N THR A 81 12.56 -0.27 13.41
CA THR A 81 12.38 -0.10 14.86
C THR A 81 11.02 0.50 15.18
N LEU A 82 10.57 1.48 14.39
CA LEU A 82 9.25 2.06 14.50
C LEU A 82 8.16 1.00 14.32
N LEU A 83 8.24 0.17 13.28
CA LEU A 83 7.27 -0.89 13.02
C LEU A 83 7.20 -1.94 14.15
N GLN A 84 8.33 -2.25 14.78
CA GLN A 84 8.39 -3.13 15.95
C GLN A 84 7.69 -2.52 17.18
N GLN A 85 7.69 -1.19 17.30
CA GLN A 85 7.10 -0.49 18.44
C GLN A 85 5.61 -0.17 18.25
N THR A 86 5.17 0.08 17.01
CA THR A 86 3.80 0.48 16.70
C THR A 86 2.92 -0.68 16.24
N GLY A 87 3.51 -1.74 15.69
CA GLY A 87 2.77 -2.87 15.14
C GLY A 87 2.06 -3.69 16.21
N ILE A 88 0.89 -4.21 15.86
CA ILE A 88 0.14 -5.20 16.66
C ILE A 88 0.91 -6.52 16.72
N ALA A 89 1.58 -6.90 15.63
CA ALA A 89 2.42 -8.08 15.57
C ALA A 89 3.66 -7.87 14.71
N TRP A 90 4.74 -8.55 15.10
CA TRP A 90 6.03 -8.49 14.43
C TRP A 90 6.53 -9.89 14.09
N PHE A 91 6.79 -10.12 12.81
CA PHE A 91 7.34 -11.37 12.28
C PHE A 91 8.80 -11.14 11.92
N PRO A 92 9.76 -11.63 12.72
CA PRO A 92 11.17 -11.53 12.39
C PRO A 92 11.52 -12.44 11.20
N VAL A 93 12.80 -12.44 10.84
CA VAL A 93 13.37 -13.40 9.89
C VAL A 93 13.06 -14.82 10.35
N ALA A 94 12.58 -15.66 9.44
CA ALA A 94 12.21 -17.03 9.76
C ALA A 94 13.44 -17.95 9.81
N ALA A 95 13.53 -18.80 10.83
CA ALA A 95 14.63 -19.75 11.03
C ALA A 95 14.54 -21.05 10.20
N ALA A 96 13.73 -21.08 9.14
CA ALA A 96 13.48 -22.30 8.36
C ALA A 96 14.69 -22.69 7.46
N ALA A 97 14.92 -23.99 7.26
CA ALA A 97 16.09 -24.56 6.57
C ALA A 97 16.25 -24.05 5.13
N GLU A 98 17.39 -23.41 4.81
CA GLU A 98 17.74 -22.48 3.70
C GLU A 98 17.12 -22.69 2.31
N THR A 99 16.60 -23.88 1.98
CA THR A 99 16.09 -24.26 0.65
C THR A 99 14.57 -24.26 0.43
N ALA A 100 13.71 -24.11 1.44
CA ALA A 100 12.25 -24.13 1.24
C ALA A 100 11.59 -22.73 1.22
N THR A 101 10.70 -22.45 0.28
CA THR A 101 9.83 -21.27 0.33
C THR A 101 8.87 -21.37 1.52
N LEU A 102 8.53 -20.23 2.14
CA LEU A 102 7.56 -20.21 3.23
C LEU A 102 6.14 -20.04 2.69
N ASP A 103 5.29 -21.04 2.84
CA ASP A 103 3.85 -20.87 2.64
C ASP A 103 3.14 -20.36 3.91
N GLU A 104 3.90 -20.17 4.99
CA GLU A 104 3.38 -19.84 6.31
C GLU A 104 4.36 -19.00 7.14
N ARG A 105 3.81 -18.02 7.86
CA ARG A 105 4.49 -17.25 8.90
C ARG A 105 3.66 -17.34 10.17
N ASP A 106 4.27 -17.88 11.22
CA ASP A 106 3.60 -18.11 12.48
C ASP A 106 4.22 -17.29 13.61
N GLU A 107 3.39 -16.60 14.38
CA GLU A 107 3.74 -15.76 15.53
C GLU A 107 2.74 -16.05 16.66
N ALA A 108 3.05 -15.71 17.91
CA ALA A 108 2.19 -15.92 19.09
C ALA A 108 0.72 -15.56 18.86
N SER A 109 0.40 -14.42 18.25
CA SER A 109 -0.99 -13.95 18.12
C SER A 109 -1.60 -14.10 16.71
N PHE A 110 -0.77 -14.28 15.69
CA PHE A 110 -1.20 -14.27 14.28
C PHE A 110 -0.54 -15.36 13.44
N LEU A 111 -1.29 -15.85 12.46
CA LEU A 111 -0.83 -16.80 11.46
C LEU A 111 -1.09 -16.25 10.06
N ILE A 112 -0.06 -16.12 9.24
CA ILE A 112 -0.17 -15.75 7.83
C ILE A 112 0.09 -16.99 6.99
N ARG A 113 -0.80 -17.32 6.06
CA ARG A 113 -0.69 -18.51 5.20
C ARG A 113 -1.04 -18.19 3.76
N ILE A 114 -0.25 -18.72 2.84
CA ILE A 114 -0.48 -18.64 1.40
C ILE A 114 -1.13 -19.92 0.93
N ARG A 115 -2.21 -19.79 0.14
CA ARG A 115 -2.92 -20.92 -0.47
C ARG A 115 -3.12 -20.66 -1.97
N PRO A 116 -2.69 -21.56 -2.86
CA PRO A 116 -2.99 -21.45 -4.27
C PRO A 116 -4.50 -21.38 -4.51
N SER A 117 -4.93 -20.52 -5.43
CA SER A 117 -6.32 -20.51 -5.89
C SER A 117 -6.58 -21.72 -6.79
N LYS A 118 -7.73 -22.38 -6.59
CA LYS A 118 -8.19 -23.45 -7.48
C LYS A 118 -8.83 -22.92 -8.77
N ALA A 119 -9.22 -21.65 -8.78
CA ALA A 119 -9.90 -21.04 -9.92
C ALA A 119 -8.91 -20.44 -10.92
N ASN A 120 -7.71 -20.05 -10.47
CA ASN A 120 -6.64 -19.49 -11.30
C ASN A 120 -5.28 -19.83 -10.68
N GLU A 121 -4.41 -20.51 -11.44
CA GLU A 121 -3.10 -20.97 -10.96
C GLU A 121 -2.12 -19.84 -10.65
N ASP A 122 -2.29 -18.69 -11.29
CA ASP A 122 -1.49 -17.49 -11.09
C ASP A 122 -1.91 -16.69 -9.85
N GLN A 123 -3.03 -17.06 -9.23
CA GLN A 123 -3.55 -16.39 -8.05
C GLN A 123 -3.32 -17.19 -6.77
N VAL A 124 -3.12 -16.46 -5.68
CA VAL A 124 -2.99 -17.01 -4.34
C VAL A 124 -3.90 -16.25 -3.36
N TYR A 125 -4.42 -16.99 -2.40
CA TYR A 125 -5.04 -16.42 -1.21
C TYR A 125 -3.97 -16.22 -0.14
N VAL A 126 -3.82 -14.98 0.32
CA VAL A 126 -3.08 -14.65 1.54
C VAL A 126 -4.10 -14.57 2.67
N LEU A 127 -4.01 -15.52 3.60
CA LEU A 127 -4.90 -15.66 4.74
C LEU A 127 -4.16 -15.20 5.99
N VAL A 128 -4.66 -14.17 6.67
CA VAL A 128 -4.14 -13.72 7.97
C VAL A 128 -5.18 -14.07 9.03
N ARG A 129 -4.82 -14.94 9.98
CA ARG A 129 -5.72 -15.42 11.02
C ARG A 129 -5.26 -14.92 12.39
N LEU A 130 -6.19 -14.42 13.19
CA LEU A 130 -5.97 -14.21 14.61
C LEU A 130 -6.11 -15.55 15.34
N LYS A 131 -5.12 -15.91 16.16
CA LYS A 131 -5.18 -17.13 16.99
C LYS A 131 -6.14 -16.97 18.16
N GLU A 132 -6.22 -15.77 18.69
CA GLU A 132 -7.12 -15.40 19.78
C GLU A 132 -7.90 -14.13 19.40
N PRO A 133 -9.17 -13.98 19.84
CA PRO A 133 -9.92 -12.76 19.64
C PRO A 133 -9.19 -11.57 20.29
N SER A 134 -8.74 -10.62 19.48
CA SER A 134 -8.12 -9.38 19.94
C SER A 134 -9.11 -8.22 19.86
N ALA A 135 -9.06 -7.32 20.84
CA ALA A 135 -9.79 -6.06 20.79
C ALA A 135 -9.26 -5.11 19.70
N VAL A 136 -8.00 -5.29 19.29
CA VAL A 136 -7.33 -4.49 18.26
C VAL A 136 -7.07 -5.37 17.04
N GLN A 137 -7.66 -5.00 15.91
CA GLN A 137 -7.52 -5.70 14.63
C GLN A 137 -6.57 -4.95 13.72
N PRO A 138 -5.65 -5.66 13.02
CA PRO A 138 -4.78 -5.00 12.05
C PRO A 138 -5.57 -4.52 10.84
N HIS A 139 -5.18 -3.36 10.35
CA HIS A 139 -5.69 -2.72 9.14
C HIS A 139 -4.71 -2.81 7.98
N ALA A 140 -3.44 -3.12 8.23
CA ALA A 140 -2.44 -3.27 7.17
C ALA A 140 -1.37 -4.33 7.49
N ILE A 141 -0.81 -4.89 6.43
CA ILE A 141 0.43 -5.66 6.47
C ILE A 141 1.53 -4.85 5.80
N ILE A 142 2.66 -4.72 6.49
CA ILE A 142 3.89 -4.10 5.96
C ILE A 142 4.97 -5.17 5.90
N ALA A 143 5.50 -5.39 4.71
CA ALA A 143 6.63 -6.29 4.49
C ALA A 143 7.92 -5.48 4.27
N LEU A 144 8.96 -5.86 4.99
CA LEU A 144 10.32 -5.36 4.84
C LEU A 144 11.17 -6.48 4.20
N PRO A 145 11.29 -6.51 2.87
CA PRO A 145 12.22 -7.45 2.23
C PRO A 145 13.67 -7.14 2.63
N PRO A 146 14.61 -8.09 2.51
CA PRO A 146 16.02 -7.85 2.82
C PRO A 146 16.62 -6.75 1.94
N GLU A 147 16.23 -6.72 0.68
CA GLU A 147 16.61 -5.73 -0.34
C GLU A 147 15.36 -5.15 -0.98
N GLY A 148 15.45 -3.90 -1.43
CA GLY A 148 14.35 -3.19 -2.08
C GLY A 148 13.36 -2.52 -1.11
N VAL A 149 12.28 -2.03 -1.68
CA VAL A 149 11.33 -1.11 -1.03
C VAL A 149 10.36 -1.86 -0.10
N PRO A 150 10.08 -1.32 1.09
CA PRO A 150 8.98 -1.77 1.95
C PRO A 150 7.62 -1.77 1.25
N ILE A 151 6.87 -2.87 1.39
CA ILE A 151 5.57 -3.05 0.74
C ILE A 151 4.47 -2.96 1.77
N LYS A 152 3.51 -2.07 1.56
CA LYS A 152 2.31 -1.93 2.41
C LYS A 152 1.07 -2.38 1.64
N LYS A 153 0.25 -3.19 2.28
CA LYS A 153 -1.07 -3.61 1.77
C LYS A 153 -2.10 -3.47 2.86
N THR A 154 -3.24 -2.86 2.55
CA THR A 154 -4.37 -2.79 3.47
C THR A 154 -5.01 -4.16 3.62
N LEU A 155 -5.46 -4.47 4.83
CA LEU A 155 -6.25 -5.67 5.12
C LEU A 155 -7.73 -5.32 4.98
N PRO A 156 -8.56 -6.23 4.42
CA PRO A 156 -10.00 -6.06 4.42
C PRO A 156 -10.57 -6.20 5.84
N VAL A 157 -11.89 -6.13 5.97
CA VAL A 157 -12.54 -6.47 7.24
C VAL A 157 -12.38 -7.98 7.50
N ALA A 158 -12.08 -8.35 8.74
CA ALA A 158 -12.02 -9.75 9.14
C ALA A 158 -13.40 -10.41 9.09
N VAL A 159 -13.45 -11.64 8.57
CA VAL A 159 -14.60 -12.53 8.69
C VAL A 159 -14.16 -13.73 9.53
N ASP A 160 -14.85 -14.01 10.64
CA ASP A 160 -14.51 -15.09 11.58
C ASP A 160 -13.02 -15.07 12.00
N SER A 161 -12.52 -13.90 12.40
CA SER A 161 -11.12 -13.69 12.82
C SER A 161 -10.08 -14.01 11.73
N MET A 162 -10.48 -13.94 10.46
CA MET A 162 -9.62 -14.17 9.31
C MET A 162 -9.76 -13.04 8.28
N PHE A 163 -8.61 -12.52 7.85
CA PHE A 163 -8.48 -11.62 6.72
C PHE A 163 -8.08 -12.42 5.49
N GLN A 164 -8.71 -12.14 4.36
CA GLN A 164 -8.45 -12.84 3.11
C GLN A 164 -8.18 -11.85 1.99
N LEU A 165 -6.98 -11.93 1.42
CA LEU A 165 -6.57 -11.19 0.24
C LEU A 165 -6.43 -12.17 -0.92
N LEU A 166 -6.98 -11.81 -2.08
CA LEU A 166 -6.69 -12.49 -3.35
C LEU A 166 -5.63 -11.66 -4.08
N MET A 167 -4.49 -12.28 -4.37
CA MET A 167 -3.33 -11.61 -4.96
C MET A 167 -2.75 -12.44 -6.10
N GLN A 168 -2.02 -11.81 -7.01
CA GLN A 168 -1.22 -12.56 -7.97
C GLN A 168 -0.01 -13.18 -7.26
N ARG A 169 0.40 -14.37 -7.70
CA ARG A 169 1.52 -15.12 -7.12
C ARG A 169 2.83 -14.36 -7.20
N ASP A 170 2.98 -13.52 -8.22
CA ASP A 170 4.18 -12.74 -8.48
C ASP A 170 4.16 -11.35 -7.82
N GLU A 171 3.08 -10.97 -7.13
CA GLU A 171 3.02 -9.69 -6.42
C GLU A 171 4.13 -9.59 -5.36
N PRO A 172 4.74 -8.40 -5.19
CA PRO A 172 5.86 -8.21 -4.25
C PRO A 172 5.58 -8.67 -2.82
N LEU A 173 4.35 -8.45 -2.32
CA LEU A 173 3.98 -8.87 -0.97
C LEU A 173 4.01 -10.39 -0.81
N VAL A 174 3.52 -11.14 -1.81
CA VAL A 174 3.50 -12.61 -1.77
C VAL A 174 4.94 -13.12 -1.71
N ARG A 175 5.81 -12.59 -2.58
CA ARG A 175 7.24 -12.91 -2.58
C ARG A 175 7.89 -12.58 -1.24
N ALA A 176 7.57 -11.44 -0.64
CA ALA A 176 8.12 -11.04 0.66
C ALA A 176 7.65 -11.96 1.80
N ILE A 177 6.39 -12.41 1.81
CA ILE A 177 5.91 -13.39 2.80
C ILE A 177 6.69 -14.71 2.67
N GLN A 178 6.91 -15.16 1.43
CA GLN A 178 7.62 -16.41 1.12
C GLN A 178 9.14 -16.33 1.37
N ASP A 179 9.74 -15.14 1.25
CA ASP A 179 11.16 -14.91 1.51
C ASP A 179 11.42 -14.82 3.02
N ARG A 180 12.14 -15.80 3.54
CA ARG A 180 12.53 -15.93 4.95
C ARG A 180 13.27 -14.74 5.52
N ARG A 181 14.06 -14.06 4.69
CA ARG A 181 14.86 -12.89 5.09
C ARG A 181 14.00 -11.64 5.21
N SER A 182 12.79 -11.67 4.68
CA SER A 182 11.82 -10.61 4.89
C SER A 182 11.27 -10.64 6.32
N LYS A 183 11.07 -9.45 6.86
CA LYS A 183 10.37 -9.21 8.13
C LYS A 183 8.99 -8.66 7.82
N LEU A 184 8.00 -8.96 8.64
CA LEU A 184 6.64 -8.49 8.42
C LEU A 184 6.12 -7.81 9.69
N SER A 185 5.26 -6.83 9.52
CA SER A 185 4.52 -6.21 10.61
C SER A 185 3.04 -6.14 10.25
N LEU A 186 2.19 -6.45 11.22
CA LEU A 186 0.77 -6.15 11.17
C LEU A 186 0.52 -4.89 11.98
N GLN A 187 -0.06 -3.88 11.33
CA GLN A 187 -0.41 -2.58 11.92
C GLN A 187 -1.91 -2.52 12.12
#